data_AF-A0A7C1YV07-F1
#
_entry.id   AF-A0A7C1YV07-F1
#
_cell.length_a   1.000
_cell.length_b   1.000
_cell.length_c   1.000
_cell.angle_alpha   90.00
_cell.angle_beta   90.00
_cell.angle_gamma   90.00
#
_symmetry.space_group_name_H-M   'P 1'
#
loop_
_entity.id
_entity.type
_entity.pdbx_description
1 polymer ?
#
loop_
_entity_poly.entity_id
_entity_poly.type
_entity_poly.pdbx_seq_one_letter_code
_entity_poly.pdbx_strand_id
1 'polypeptide(L)'
;MAVIVALGLAAAACGDSTGTDAGENTAGTGSTSVVTTADTFDMAALPPGTLESWRNNTGLEIKPDDVWAKRIATACSEGVWEPDVAERLAKEYAAEDGATSEQLADTSYLESAAAGLWQVAVAACHDSFPPDTLERGPNFHFNS
;
A
#
# COMPACT_ATOMS: atom_id res chain seq x y z
N MET A 1 35.98 -53.05 0.18
CA MET A 1 36.18 -51.79 -0.56
C MET A 1 35.26 -50.76 0.06
N ALA A 2 35.84 -49.74 0.68
CA ALA A 2 35.14 -48.63 1.33
C ALA A 2 35.07 -47.45 0.37
N VAL A 3 34.00 -46.65 0.42
CA VAL A 3 34.05 -45.18 0.45
C VAL A 3 32.74 -44.67 1.07
N ILE A 4 32.86 -43.94 2.18
CA ILE A 4 31.89 -42.98 2.70
C ILE A 4 32.22 -41.63 2.04
N VAL A 5 31.25 -40.89 1.53
CA VAL A 5 31.41 -39.45 1.27
C VAL A 5 30.32 -38.69 2.01
N ALA A 6 30.77 -37.75 2.82
CA ALA A 6 30.00 -36.83 3.62
C ALA A 6 30.23 -35.39 3.11
N LEU A 7 29.36 -34.49 3.60
CA LEU A 7 29.53 -33.04 3.76
C LEU A 7 29.44 -32.09 2.55
N GLY A 8 28.77 -30.97 2.80
CA GLY A 8 28.98 -29.72 2.07
C GLY A 8 27.98 -28.61 2.37
N LEU A 9 28.07 -27.98 3.55
CA LEU A 9 27.59 -26.61 3.80
C LEU A 9 28.42 -25.63 2.96
N ALA A 10 27.81 -24.56 2.43
CA ALA A 10 28.56 -23.34 2.08
C ALA A 10 27.67 -22.08 2.13
N ALA A 11 28.01 -21.20 3.09
CA ALA A 11 27.72 -19.79 3.05
C ALA A 11 28.76 -19.08 2.17
N ALA A 12 28.36 -18.07 1.40
CA ALA A 12 29.24 -17.11 0.75
C ALA A 12 28.55 -15.73 0.87
N ALA A 13 29.02 -14.84 1.73
CA ALA A 13 30.24 -14.02 1.64
C ALA A 13 30.07 -12.81 0.73
N CYS A 14 30.37 -11.66 1.32
CA CYS A 14 30.31 -10.30 0.81
C CYS A 14 31.23 -10.09 -0.39
N GLY A 15 30.83 -9.23 -1.32
CA GLY A 15 31.67 -8.74 -2.40
C GLY A 15 31.39 -7.26 -2.66
N ASP A 16 32.24 -6.40 -2.10
CA ASP A 16 32.37 -4.98 -2.42
C ASP A 16 33.27 -4.86 -3.67
N SER A 17 32.88 -4.07 -4.67
CA SER A 17 33.76 -3.66 -5.76
C SER A 17 33.29 -2.34 -6.36
N THR A 18 34.04 -1.28 -6.04
CA THR A 18 34.06 0.00 -6.75
C THR A 18 34.94 -0.11 -8.00
N GLY A 19 34.55 0.51 -9.12
CA GLY A 19 35.46 0.70 -10.28
C GLY A 19 34.82 0.83 -11.67
N THR A 20 34.30 2.04 -11.97
CA THR A 20 34.45 2.86 -13.18
C THR A 20 34.63 2.22 -14.59
N ASP A 21 33.60 2.42 -15.42
CA ASP A 21 33.52 2.82 -16.84
C ASP A 21 34.44 2.21 -17.92
N ALA A 22 33.82 1.54 -18.91
CA ALA A 22 33.69 2.03 -20.30
C ALA A 22 33.10 0.93 -21.20
N GLY A 23 31.88 1.14 -21.70
CA GLY A 23 31.18 0.20 -22.57
C GLY A 23 29.85 0.78 -23.04
N GLU A 24 29.95 1.87 -23.81
CA GLU A 24 28.87 2.56 -24.47
C GLU A 24 28.13 1.59 -25.42
N ASN A 25 26.89 1.23 -25.08
CA ASN A 25 25.88 0.82 -26.04
C ASN A 25 24.55 1.41 -25.58
N THR A 26 24.22 2.53 -26.22
CA THR A 26 22.95 3.24 -26.09
C THR A 26 21.80 2.35 -26.56
N ALA A 27 21.06 1.81 -25.60
CA ALA A 27 19.65 1.48 -25.75
C ALA A 27 18.93 2.03 -24.51
N GLY A 28 18.57 3.31 -24.59
CA GLY A 28 17.65 3.90 -23.65
C GLY A 28 16.28 3.29 -23.83
N THR A 29 15.75 2.66 -22.79
CA THR A 29 14.51 3.06 -22.10
C THR A 29 14.40 2.12 -20.91
N GLY A 30 14.94 2.58 -19.78
CA GLY A 30 14.74 1.94 -18.49
C GLY A 30 13.29 2.11 -18.06
N SER A 31 12.61 1.00 -17.87
CA SER A 31 11.61 0.86 -16.80
C SER A 31 11.92 -0.44 -16.09
N THR A 32 13.11 -0.52 -15.52
CA THR A 32 13.25 -1.24 -14.26
C THR A 32 12.41 -0.42 -13.29
N SER A 33 11.17 -0.83 -13.02
CA SER A 33 10.45 -0.33 -11.85
C SER A 33 11.22 -0.82 -10.64
N VAL A 34 12.19 -0.01 -10.24
CA VAL A 34 12.97 -0.15 -9.04
C VAL A 34 12.00 0.12 -7.90
N VAL A 35 11.22 -0.89 -7.51
CA VAL A 35 10.63 -0.95 -6.16
C VAL A 35 11.82 -1.21 -5.25
N THR A 36 12.52 -0.14 -4.89
CA THR A 36 13.59 -0.20 -3.89
C THR A 36 13.18 0.70 -2.76
N THR A 37 13.24 0.10 -1.58
CA THR A 37 12.76 0.54 -0.27
C THR A 37 11.24 0.53 -0.10
N ALA A 38 10.80 -0.02 1.02
CA ALA A 38 9.51 0.28 1.59
C ALA A 38 9.51 1.78 1.91
N ASP A 39 9.20 2.59 0.89
CA ASP A 39 9.14 4.04 0.93
C ASP A 39 8.21 4.46 2.05
N THR A 40 8.76 5.12 3.06
CA THR A 40 7.97 5.90 4.01
C THR A 40 7.24 6.95 3.19
N PHE A 41 5.93 6.75 3.00
CA PHE A 41 5.09 7.76 2.37
C PHE A 41 5.21 9.07 3.15
N ASP A 42 5.54 10.16 2.47
CA ASP A 42 5.73 11.46 3.12
C ASP A 42 4.37 12.09 3.48
N MET A 43 3.97 11.88 4.74
CA MET A 43 2.73 12.45 5.28
C MET A 43 2.71 13.98 5.26
N ALA A 44 3.87 14.65 5.25
CA ALA A 44 3.95 16.10 5.18
C ALA A 44 3.60 16.65 3.78
N ALA A 45 3.65 15.81 2.75
CA ALA A 45 3.27 16.16 1.38
C ALA A 45 1.74 16.13 1.15
N LEU A 46 0.97 15.54 2.07
CA LEU A 46 -0.48 15.48 1.95
C LEU A 46 -1.14 16.83 2.23
N PRO A 47 -2.24 17.15 1.53
CA PRO A 47 -3.09 18.26 1.92
C PRO A 47 -3.53 18.14 3.40
N PRO A 48 -3.59 19.24 4.16
CA PRO A 48 -4.09 19.21 5.52
C PRO A 48 -5.54 18.70 5.54
N GLY A 49 -5.87 17.88 6.54
CA GLY A 49 -7.20 17.29 6.67
C GLY A 49 -7.44 16.04 5.81
N THR A 50 -6.44 15.54 5.07
CA THR A 50 -6.59 14.32 4.25
C THR A 50 -7.16 13.15 5.06
N LEU A 51 -6.66 12.92 6.28
CA LEU A 51 -7.13 11.84 7.15
C LEU A 51 -8.50 12.13 7.82
N GLU A 52 -9.04 13.34 7.71
CA GLU A 52 -10.37 13.66 8.23
C GLU A 52 -11.45 12.90 7.46
N SER A 53 -11.25 12.60 6.17
CA SER A 53 -12.14 11.73 5.41
C SER A 53 -12.29 10.36 6.07
N TRP A 54 -11.19 9.74 6.52
CA TRP A 54 -11.26 8.48 7.28
C TRP A 54 -12.07 8.64 8.56
N ARG A 55 -11.73 9.66 9.37
CA ARG A 55 -12.41 9.92 10.65
C ARG A 55 -13.91 10.18 10.46
N ASN A 56 -14.28 10.97 9.47
CA ASN A 56 -15.67 11.36 9.21
C ASN A 56 -16.52 10.17 8.75
N ASN A 57 -15.94 9.21 8.03
CA ASN A 57 -16.66 8.04 7.55
C ASN A 57 -16.71 6.89 8.57
N THR A 58 -15.71 6.77 9.44
CA THR A 58 -15.61 5.64 10.39
C THR A 58 -15.96 6.02 11.83
N GLY A 59 -15.86 7.30 12.17
CA GLY A 59 -15.94 7.79 13.55
C GLY A 59 -14.74 7.41 14.43
N LEU A 60 -13.71 6.78 13.85
CA LEU A 60 -12.55 6.27 14.59
C LEU A 60 -11.47 7.33 14.79
N GLU A 61 -10.67 7.13 15.84
CA GLU A 61 -9.50 7.97 16.10
C GLU A 61 -8.42 7.73 15.04
N ILE A 62 -7.83 8.82 14.56
CA ILE A 62 -6.73 8.75 13.59
C ILE A 62 -5.46 8.30 14.32
N LYS A 63 -4.89 7.17 13.91
CA LYS A 63 -3.58 6.68 14.37
C LYS A 63 -2.45 7.66 14.04
N PRO A 64 -1.27 7.52 14.69
CA PRO A 64 -0.09 8.31 14.36
C PRO A 64 0.31 8.25 12.87
N ASP A 65 1.01 9.30 12.41
CA ASP A 65 1.36 9.50 11.00
C ASP A 65 2.19 8.36 10.41
N ASP A 66 3.05 7.70 11.18
CA ASP A 66 3.86 6.57 10.71
C ASP A 66 2.99 5.34 10.35
N VAL A 67 1.90 5.13 11.07
CA VAL A 67 0.92 4.09 10.75
C VAL A 67 0.20 4.44 9.45
N TRP A 68 -0.25 5.68 9.30
CA TRP A 68 -0.97 6.13 8.10
C TRP A 68 -0.09 6.20 6.86
N ALA A 69 1.18 6.58 6.99
CA ALA A 69 2.15 6.54 5.90
C ALA A 69 2.21 5.14 5.28
N LYS A 70 2.33 4.11 6.13
CA LYS A 70 2.36 2.72 5.69
C LYS A 70 1.03 2.29 5.05
N ARG A 71 -0.10 2.61 5.67
CA ARG A 71 -1.44 2.26 5.16
C ARG A 71 -1.72 2.87 3.80
N ILE A 72 -1.32 4.12 3.59
CA ILE A 72 -1.46 4.81 2.31
C ILE A 72 -0.58 4.18 1.26
N ALA A 73 0.70 3.90 1.57
CA ALA A 73 1.59 3.20 0.66
C ALA A 73 1.02 1.83 0.24
N THR A 74 0.46 1.07 1.19
CA THR A 74 -0.22 -0.20 0.92
C THR A 74 -1.47 0.00 0.05
N ALA A 75 -2.36 0.92 0.40
CA ALA A 75 -3.58 1.20 -0.35
C ALA A 75 -3.30 1.61 -1.81
N CYS A 76 -2.30 2.46 -2.03
CA CYS A 76 -1.90 2.89 -3.36
C CYS A 76 -1.26 1.76 -4.18
N SER A 77 -0.45 0.90 -3.56
CA SER A 77 0.24 -0.20 -4.26
C SER A 77 -0.66 -1.40 -4.55
N GLU A 78 -1.65 -1.66 -3.70
CA GLU A 78 -2.59 -2.77 -3.88
C GLU A 78 -3.81 -2.40 -4.75
N GLY A 79 -3.99 -1.12 -5.06
CA GLY A 79 -5.06 -0.65 -5.93
C GLY A 79 -6.40 -0.47 -5.23
N VAL A 80 -6.45 0.38 -4.21
CA VAL A 80 -7.66 0.75 -3.44
C VAL A 80 -8.80 1.36 -4.28
N TRP A 81 -8.58 1.63 -5.56
CA TRP A 81 -9.66 1.96 -6.50
C TRP A 81 -10.54 0.75 -6.83
N GLU A 82 -10.07 -0.48 -6.59
CA GLU A 82 -10.86 -1.69 -6.74
C GLU A 82 -11.71 -1.94 -5.48
N PRO A 83 -13.02 -2.21 -5.62
CA PRO A 83 -13.92 -2.43 -4.48
C PRO A 83 -13.46 -3.47 -3.46
N ASP A 84 -13.03 -4.65 -3.93
CA ASP A 84 -12.61 -5.75 -3.05
C ASP A 84 -11.34 -5.39 -2.26
N VAL A 85 -10.44 -4.59 -2.85
CA VAL A 85 -9.22 -4.12 -2.19
C VAL A 85 -9.58 -3.06 -1.15
N ALA A 86 -10.42 -2.10 -1.52
CA ALA A 86 -10.89 -1.06 -0.61
C ALA A 86 -11.61 -1.64 0.60
N GLU A 87 -12.51 -2.61 0.41
CA GLU A 87 -13.23 -3.29 1.50
C GLU A 87 -12.27 -4.00 2.44
N ARG A 88 -11.37 -4.84 1.89
CA ARG A 88 -10.43 -5.63 2.69
C ARG A 88 -9.53 -4.73 3.54
N LEU A 89 -8.93 -3.71 2.92
CA LEU A 89 -8.03 -2.79 3.61
C LEU A 89 -8.79 -1.91 4.62
N ALA A 90 -9.98 -1.42 4.27
CA ALA A 90 -10.80 -0.64 5.19
C ALA A 90 -11.21 -1.48 6.42
N LYS A 91 -11.59 -2.74 6.23
CA LYS A 91 -11.91 -3.66 7.31
C LYS A 91 -10.71 -3.92 8.23
N GLU A 92 -9.54 -4.16 7.64
CA GLU A 92 -8.28 -4.35 8.38
C GLU A 92 -7.93 -3.12 9.21
N TYR A 93 -7.92 -1.94 8.59
CA TYR A 93 -7.54 -0.70 9.26
C TYR A 93 -8.58 -0.26 10.29
N ALA A 94 -9.87 -0.45 10.02
CA ALA A 94 -10.94 -0.19 10.99
C ALA A 94 -10.80 -1.10 12.21
N ALA A 95 -10.49 -2.39 12.03
CA ALA A 95 -10.27 -3.32 13.14
C ALA A 95 -9.07 -2.90 14.01
N GLU A 96 -7.95 -2.51 13.40
CA GLU A 96 -6.78 -1.96 14.11
C GLU A 96 -7.07 -0.64 14.82
N ASP A 97 -8.00 0.14 14.27
CA ASP A 97 -8.45 1.43 14.80
C ASP A 97 -9.51 1.28 15.90
N GLY A 98 -9.95 0.05 16.18
CA GLY A 98 -10.83 -0.27 17.30
C GLY A 98 -12.31 -0.38 16.93
N ALA A 99 -12.64 -0.56 15.65
CA ALA A 99 -14.00 -0.89 15.24
C ALA A 99 -14.47 -2.19 15.93
N THR A 100 -15.73 -2.20 16.34
CA THR A 100 -16.35 -3.37 16.98
C THR A 100 -16.62 -4.48 15.95
N SER A 101 -16.77 -5.71 16.42
CA SER A 101 -17.19 -6.81 15.54
C SER A 101 -18.55 -6.59 14.89
N GLU A 102 -19.43 -5.80 15.53
CA GLU A 102 -20.73 -5.41 14.97
C GLU A 102 -20.54 -4.45 13.79
N GLN A 103 -19.69 -3.42 13.95
CA GLN A 103 -19.36 -2.51 12.86
C GLN A 103 -18.70 -3.25 11.68
N LEU A 104 -17.77 -4.16 11.95
CA LEU A 104 -17.09 -4.95 10.91
C LEU A 104 -17.99 -6.00 10.23
N ALA A 105 -19.18 -6.25 10.77
CA ALA A 105 -20.20 -7.09 10.17
C ALA A 105 -21.28 -6.27 9.44
N ASP A 106 -21.31 -4.95 9.63
CA ASP A 106 -22.23 -4.04 8.94
C ASP A 106 -21.64 -3.61 7.59
N THR A 107 -22.29 -4.05 6.52
CA THR A 107 -21.93 -3.72 5.14
C THR A 107 -21.90 -2.21 4.91
N SER A 108 -22.86 -1.45 5.46
CA SER A 108 -22.95 0.01 5.27
C SER A 108 -21.77 0.74 5.93
N TYR A 109 -21.33 0.23 7.08
CA TYR A 109 -20.14 0.72 7.76
C TYR A 109 -18.89 0.46 6.92
N LEU A 110 -18.73 -0.75 6.38
CA LEU A 110 -17.57 -1.09 5.54
C LEU A 110 -17.56 -0.30 4.23
N GLU A 111 -18.71 -0.06 3.59
CA GLU A 111 -18.83 0.82 2.42
C GLU A 111 -18.37 2.24 2.74
N SER A 112 -18.80 2.78 3.88
CA SER A 112 -18.36 4.10 4.34
C SER A 112 -16.86 4.14 4.64
N ALA A 113 -16.33 3.13 5.33
CA ALA A 113 -14.91 3.02 5.63
C ALA A 113 -14.05 2.92 4.36
N ALA A 114 -14.48 2.11 3.39
CA ALA A 114 -13.85 1.99 2.08
C ALA A 114 -13.88 3.33 1.32
N ALA A 115 -15.00 4.05 1.33
CA ALA A 115 -15.11 5.38 0.73
C ALA A 115 -14.15 6.38 1.39
N GLY A 116 -14.02 6.36 2.72
CA GLY A 116 -13.06 7.17 3.46
C GLY A 116 -11.62 6.85 3.09
N LEU A 117 -11.27 5.57 2.99
CA LEU A 117 -9.93 5.13 2.58
C LEU A 117 -9.61 5.52 1.13
N TRP A 118 -10.58 5.40 0.22
CA TRP A 118 -10.46 5.82 -1.17
C TRP A 118 -10.19 7.33 -1.28
N GLN A 119 -10.90 8.16 -0.51
CA GLN A 119 -10.69 9.61 -0.50
C GLN A 119 -9.28 9.99 0.00
N VAL A 120 -8.80 9.32 1.05
CA VAL A 120 -7.42 9.46 1.53
C VAL A 120 -6.43 9.10 0.42
N ALA A 121 -6.64 7.98 -0.25
CA ALA A 121 -5.76 7.52 -1.31
C ALA A 121 -5.77 8.43 -2.55
N VAL A 122 -6.91 9.00 -2.93
CA VAL A 122 -6.98 9.99 -4.02
C VAL A 122 -6.12 11.21 -3.70
N ALA A 123 -6.17 11.72 -2.47
CA ALA A 123 -5.31 12.83 -2.07
C ALA A 123 -3.81 12.47 -2.08
N ALA A 124 -3.50 11.20 -1.83
CA ALA A 124 -2.13 10.71 -1.69
C ALA A 124 -1.46 10.28 -3.00
N CYS A 125 -2.20 9.60 -3.87
CA CYS A 125 -1.67 8.93 -5.06
C CYS A 125 -2.63 9.04 -6.25
N HIS A 126 -3.27 10.20 -6.41
CA HIS A 126 -4.17 10.54 -7.54
C HIS A 126 -3.66 10.02 -8.89
N ASP A 127 -2.37 10.23 -9.19
CA ASP A 127 -1.77 9.89 -10.49
C ASP A 127 -1.63 8.38 -10.74
N SER A 128 -1.80 7.57 -9.69
CA SER A 128 -1.81 6.11 -9.79
C SER A 128 -3.21 5.55 -10.09
N PHE A 129 -4.27 6.35 -9.98
CA PHE A 129 -5.63 5.88 -10.23
C PHE A 129 -5.87 5.70 -11.74
N PRO A 130 -6.52 4.60 -12.16
CA PRO A 130 -7.01 4.47 -13.52
C PRO A 130 -7.97 5.62 -13.87
N PRO A 131 -7.91 6.22 -15.07
CA PRO A 131 -8.67 7.43 -15.40
C PRO A 131 -10.18 7.32 -15.18
N ASP A 132 -10.74 6.13 -15.41
CA ASP A 132 -12.16 5.81 -15.30
C ASP A 132 -12.64 5.61 -13.85
N THR A 133 -11.72 5.47 -12.89
CA THR A 133 -12.05 5.25 -11.47
C THR A 133 -12.28 6.57 -10.74
N LEU A 134 -11.54 7.62 -11.09
CA LEU A 134 -11.70 8.95 -10.49
C LEU A 134 -13.05 9.59 -10.85
N GLU A 135 -13.48 9.45 -12.11
CA GLU A 135 -14.78 9.97 -12.57
C GLU A 135 -15.97 9.20 -11.97
N ARG A 136 -15.79 7.89 -11.75
CA ARG A 136 -16.80 7.01 -11.14
C ARG A 136 -16.97 7.27 -9.64
N GLY A 137 -15.90 7.71 -8.98
CA GLY A 137 -15.85 7.86 -7.53
C GLY A 137 -15.82 6.51 -6.80
N PRO A 138 -15.92 6.53 -5.46
CA PRO A 138 -15.97 5.32 -4.64
C PRO A 138 -17.33 4.62 -4.84
N ASN A 139 -17.44 3.79 -5.88
CA ASN A 139 -18.63 2.98 -6.14
C ASN A 139 -18.50 1.61 -5.44
N PHE A 140 -18.58 1.65 -4.11
CA PHE A 140 -18.50 0.48 -3.25
C PHE A 140 -19.91 0.03 -2.90
N HIS A 141 -20.40 -0.97 -3.64
CA HIS A 141 -21.63 -1.69 -3.33
C HIS A 141 -21.26 -3.13 -3.01
N PHE A 142 -21.12 -3.43 -1.73
CA PHE A 142 -20.73 -4.75 -1.28
C PHE A 142 -22.01 -5.60 -1.19
N ASN A 143 -22.20 -6.52 -2.15
CA ASN A 143 -23.34 -7.43 -2.13
C ASN A 143 -23.24 -8.33 -0.88
N SER A 144 -24.18 -8.16 0.04
CA SER A 144 -24.30 -8.93 1.29
C SER A 144 -24.90 -10.32 1.07
#